data_AF-A0A6A0AMY4-F1
#
_entry.id   AF-A0A6A0AMY4-F1
#
_cell.length_a   1.000
_cell.length_b   1.000
_cell.length_c   1.000
_cell.angle_alpha   90.00
_cell.angle_beta   90.00
_cell.angle_gamma   90.00
#
_symmetry.space_group_name_H-M   'P 1'
#
loop_
_entity.id
_entity.type
_entity.pdbx_description
1 polymer ?
#
loop_
_entity_poly.entity_id
_entity_poly.type
_entity_poly.pdbx_seq_one_letter_code
_entity_poly.pdbx_strand_id
1 'polypeptide(L)'
;MSDRSRRRTIVCACCGQTAAHRGQGYCVACYTRWVYHGRPTSGAPKPGETPRKPPAKSTRVIPAFCQHGHRLAAKNLRFSPAGVRYCRACRYEAERAYADRQFAKRHKDHDVIPTIDGRRYCRTCNRGEHDIDDMAIDRTASGDRPDRVTAAELEAAVIQLRLYGLTYELIAARTGCSLRHAWSICKDNGLTRPRKERAA
;
A
#
# COMPACT_ATOMS: atom_id res chain seq x y z
N MET A 1 -4.15 -42.56 3.13
CA MET A 1 -5.48 -41.99 2.82
C MET A 1 -5.42 -40.49 3.09
N SER A 2 -5.62 -39.64 2.07
CA SER A 2 -5.44 -38.19 2.20
C SER A 2 -6.59 -37.54 3.00
N ASP A 3 -6.30 -36.48 3.77
CA ASP A 3 -7.25 -35.73 4.60
C ASP A 3 -8.49 -35.22 3.81
N ARG A 4 -8.34 -35.11 2.49
CA ARG A 4 -9.42 -34.77 1.54
C ARG A 4 -10.54 -35.83 1.48
N SER A 5 -10.21 -37.11 1.69
CA SER A 5 -11.14 -38.24 1.62
C SER A 5 -12.01 -38.43 2.88
N ARG A 6 -11.71 -37.71 3.98
CA ARG A 6 -12.49 -37.72 5.23
C ARG A 6 -13.50 -36.57 5.35
N ARG A 7 -13.50 -35.60 4.42
CA ARG A 7 -14.51 -34.53 4.45
C ARG A 7 -15.85 -35.11 4.02
N ARG A 8 -16.72 -35.42 5.00
CA ARG A 8 -18.12 -35.75 4.77
C ARG A 8 -18.70 -34.71 3.81
N THR A 9 -19.14 -35.14 2.63
CA THR A 9 -19.85 -34.29 1.69
C THR A 9 -21.12 -33.80 2.39
N ILE A 10 -21.13 -32.53 2.80
CA ILE A 10 -22.29 -31.93 3.44
C ILE A 10 -23.33 -31.70 2.35
N VAL A 11 -24.58 -32.09 2.61
CA VAL A 11 -25.71 -31.90 1.71
C VAL A 11 -26.54 -30.73 2.22
N CYS A 12 -26.91 -29.80 1.34
CA CYS A 12 -27.70 -28.64 1.73
C CYS A 12 -29.09 -29.07 2.22
N ALA A 13 -29.45 -28.70 3.44
CA ALA A 13 -30.75 -29.01 4.05
C ALA A 13 -31.95 -28.37 3.32
N CYS A 14 -31.72 -27.37 2.44
CA CYS A 14 -32.77 -26.69 1.69
C CYS A 14 -32.90 -27.19 0.24
N CYS A 15 -31.78 -27.40 -0.47
CA CYS A 15 -31.80 -27.71 -1.90
C CYS A 15 -31.10 -29.02 -2.29
N GLY A 16 -30.57 -29.78 -1.33
CA GLY A 16 -29.90 -31.06 -1.60
C GLY A 16 -28.54 -30.94 -2.30
N GLN A 17 -28.06 -29.73 -2.62
CA GLN A 17 -26.78 -29.55 -3.29
C GLN A 17 -25.59 -29.71 -2.33
N THR A 18 -24.47 -30.19 -2.88
CA THR A 18 -23.20 -30.44 -2.18
C THR A 18 -22.20 -29.27 -2.31
N ALA A 19 -22.65 -28.13 -2.84
CA ALA A 19 -21.86 -26.90 -2.94
C ALA A 19 -21.50 -26.34 -1.56
N ALA A 20 -20.50 -25.47 -1.46
CA ALA A 20 -20.01 -24.91 -0.19
C ALA A 20 -21.13 -24.45 0.77
N HIS A 21 -21.00 -24.82 2.04
CA HIS A 21 -21.99 -24.56 3.10
C HIS A 21 -21.58 -23.43 4.03
N ARG A 22 -22.59 -22.84 4.68
CA ARG A 22 -22.43 -21.99 5.87
C ARG A 22 -23.20 -22.63 7.04
N GLY A 23 -23.45 -21.87 8.10
CA GLY A 23 -24.22 -22.35 9.26
C GLY A 23 -25.60 -22.88 8.88
N GLN A 24 -26.19 -23.69 9.77
CA GLN A 24 -27.51 -24.32 9.59
C GLN A 24 -27.59 -25.35 8.44
N GLY A 25 -26.46 -25.86 7.96
CA GLY A 25 -26.44 -26.90 6.92
C GLY A 25 -26.91 -26.42 5.54
N TYR A 26 -26.91 -25.10 5.29
CA TYR A 26 -27.29 -24.53 4.01
C TYR A 26 -26.08 -24.25 3.11
N CYS A 27 -26.23 -24.47 1.81
CA CYS A 27 -25.27 -23.96 0.82
C CYS A 27 -25.27 -22.42 0.85
N VAL A 28 -24.20 -21.79 0.34
CA VAL A 28 -24.06 -20.31 0.35
C VAL A 28 -25.29 -19.61 -0.21
N ALA A 29 -25.89 -20.10 -1.30
CA ALA A 29 -27.06 -19.48 -1.92
C ALA A 29 -28.31 -19.53 -1.02
N CYS A 30 -28.61 -20.70 -0.45
CA CYS A 30 -29.73 -20.88 0.48
C CYS A 30 -29.52 -20.08 1.77
N TYR A 31 -28.29 -20.06 2.28
CA TYR A 31 -27.94 -19.27 3.47
C TYR A 31 -28.15 -17.77 3.24
N THR A 32 -27.66 -17.21 2.12
CA THR A 32 -27.86 -15.80 1.79
C THR A 32 -29.34 -15.45 1.65
N ARG A 33 -30.15 -16.34 1.05
CA ARG A 33 -31.59 -16.14 0.94
C ARG A 33 -32.29 -16.18 2.29
N TRP A 34 -31.93 -17.13 3.16
CA TRP A 34 -32.43 -17.20 4.53
C TRP A 34 -32.17 -15.90 5.30
N VAL A 35 -30.94 -15.37 5.22
CA VAL A 35 -30.59 -14.08 5.83
C VAL A 35 -31.37 -12.92 5.21
N TYR A 36 -31.50 -12.87 3.88
CA TYR A 36 -32.23 -11.82 3.16
C TYR A 36 -33.70 -11.71 3.59
N HIS A 37 -34.36 -12.85 3.86
CA HIS A 37 -35.74 -12.89 4.35
C HIS A 37 -35.88 -12.79 5.87
N GLY A 38 -34.82 -12.40 6.59
CA GLY A 38 -34.91 -12.17 8.04
C GLY A 38 -34.83 -13.44 8.89
N ARG A 39 -34.22 -14.50 8.36
CA ARG A 39 -33.97 -15.77 9.07
C ARG A 39 -35.24 -16.45 9.61
N PRO A 40 -36.25 -16.74 8.75
CA PRO A 40 -37.47 -17.41 9.18
C PRO A 40 -37.17 -18.77 9.82
N THR A 41 -38.00 -19.17 10.78
CA THR A 41 -37.91 -20.45 11.51
C THR A 41 -38.17 -21.67 10.63
N SER A 42 -38.95 -21.49 9.55
CA SER A 42 -39.21 -22.51 8.52
C SER A 42 -38.02 -22.79 7.60
N GLY A 43 -36.92 -22.04 7.73
CA GLY A 43 -35.71 -22.21 6.92
C GLY A 43 -35.67 -21.35 5.66
N ALA A 44 -34.63 -21.54 4.83
CA ALA A 44 -34.45 -20.76 3.62
C ALA A 44 -35.61 -20.98 2.62
N PRO A 45 -36.33 -19.93 2.16
CA PRO A 45 -37.38 -20.11 1.17
C PRO A 45 -36.82 -20.63 -0.17
N LYS A 46 -37.61 -21.38 -0.94
CA LYS A 46 -37.19 -21.86 -2.26
C LYS A 46 -37.07 -20.69 -3.24
N PRO A 47 -36.26 -20.83 -4.30
CA PRO A 47 -36.19 -19.80 -5.33
C PRO A 47 -37.58 -19.59 -5.94
N GLY A 48 -38.10 -18.36 -5.94
CA GLY A 48 -39.41 -18.02 -6.50
C GLY A 48 -40.62 -18.21 -5.57
N GLU A 49 -40.45 -18.80 -4.40
CA GLU A 49 -41.56 -19.06 -3.45
C GLU A 49 -42.01 -17.79 -2.72
N THR A 50 -41.08 -16.87 -2.45
CA THR A 50 -41.37 -15.60 -1.79
C THR A 50 -41.22 -14.44 -2.76
N PRO A 51 -42.17 -13.49 -2.79
CA PRO A 51 -42.03 -12.29 -3.59
C PRO A 51 -40.78 -11.54 -3.14
N ARG A 52 -40.09 -10.92 -4.12
CA ARG A 52 -38.89 -10.12 -3.85
C ARG A 52 -39.25 -9.04 -2.81
N LYS A 53 -38.46 -8.95 -1.73
CA LYS A 53 -38.65 -7.89 -0.73
C LYS A 53 -38.60 -6.54 -1.45
N PRO A 54 -39.63 -5.68 -1.31
CA PRO A 54 -39.62 -4.39 -1.98
C PRO A 54 -38.38 -3.62 -1.55
N PRO A 55 -37.73 -2.90 -2.48
CA PRO A 55 -36.62 -2.03 -2.12
C PRO A 55 -37.11 -1.07 -1.03
N ALA A 56 -36.32 -0.89 0.02
CA ALA A 56 -36.65 0.07 1.07
C ALA A 56 -36.86 1.44 0.40
N LYS A 57 -38.09 1.98 0.48
CA LYS A 57 -38.40 3.32 -0.02
C LYS A 57 -37.71 4.32 0.90
N SER A 58 -36.53 4.79 0.50
CA SER A 58 -35.90 5.95 1.12
C SER A 58 -36.76 7.18 0.84
N THR A 59 -37.42 7.72 1.86
CA THR A 59 -38.15 9.01 1.78
C THR A 59 -37.20 10.21 1.64
N ARG A 60 -35.89 10.00 1.82
CA ARG A 60 -34.89 11.05 1.68
C ARG A 60 -34.58 11.26 0.19
N VAL A 61 -35.10 12.35 -0.36
CA VAL A 61 -34.68 12.88 -1.66
C VAL A 61 -33.18 13.16 -1.58
N ILE A 62 -32.42 12.57 -2.49
CA ILE A 62 -30.98 12.81 -2.60
C ILE A 62 -30.83 14.05 -3.51
N PRO A 63 -30.47 15.24 -3.00
CA PRO A 63 -30.20 16.39 -3.86
C PRO A 63 -29.13 16.09 -4.91
N ALA A 64 -29.26 16.74 -6.07
CA ALA A 64 -28.35 16.59 -7.19
C ALA A 64 -26.93 17.10 -6.88
N PHE A 65 -26.78 18.02 -5.93
CA PHE A 65 -25.52 18.65 -5.53
C PHE A 65 -25.32 18.62 -4.02
N CYS A 66 -24.06 18.62 -3.58
CA CYS A 66 -23.73 18.86 -2.17
C CYS A 66 -23.74 20.36 -1.85
N GLN A 67 -23.60 20.70 -0.57
CA GLN A 67 -23.53 22.09 -0.10
C GLN A 67 -22.36 22.90 -0.68
N HIS A 68 -21.33 22.22 -1.21
CA HIS A 68 -20.17 22.82 -1.86
C HIS A 68 -20.23 22.73 -3.40
N GLY A 69 -21.40 22.46 -4.00
CA GLY A 69 -21.59 22.45 -5.45
C GLY A 69 -21.13 21.19 -6.19
N HIS A 70 -20.63 20.16 -5.50
CA HIS A 70 -20.27 18.90 -6.15
C HIS A 70 -21.50 18.07 -6.51
N ARG A 71 -21.60 17.64 -7.78
CA ARG A 71 -22.67 16.73 -8.24
C ARG A 71 -22.63 15.40 -7.47
N LEU A 72 -23.73 15.05 -6.82
CA LEU A 72 -23.92 13.83 -6.02
C LEU A 72 -24.40 12.66 -6.90
N ALA A 73 -23.58 12.28 -7.87
CA ALA A 73 -23.73 11.05 -8.64
C ALA A 73 -22.97 9.88 -7.99
N ALA A 74 -23.04 8.68 -8.58
CA ALA A 74 -22.34 7.48 -8.10
C ALA A 74 -20.82 7.67 -7.87
N LYS A 75 -20.19 8.68 -8.46
CA LYS A 75 -18.77 9.03 -8.20
C LYS A 75 -18.51 9.70 -6.84
N ASN A 76 -19.43 10.56 -6.40
CA ASN A 76 -19.23 11.46 -5.25
C ASN A 76 -20.15 11.14 -4.07
N LEU A 77 -21.28 10.48 -4.33
CA LEU A 77 -22.22 10.09 -3.29
C LEU A 77 -21.73 8.82 -2.59
N ARG A 78 -21.50 8.91 -1.28
CA ARG A 78 -21.14 7.77 -0.43
C ARG A 78 -21.99 7.78 0.84
N PHE A 79 -22.09 6.62 1.48
CA PHE A 79 -22.78 6.42 2.74
C PHE A 79 -21.78 5.85 3.76
N SER A 80 -21.85 6.32 5.01
CA SER A 80 -21.11 5.72 6.12
C SER A 80 -21.77 4.40 6.54
N PRO A 81 -21.09 3.55 7.33
CA PRO A 81 -21.71 2.37 7.95
C PRO A 81 -22.96 2.71 8.79
N ALA A 82 -23.02 3.91 9.36
CA ALA A 82 -24.17 4.44 10.08
C ALA A 82 -25.28 4.99 9.15
N GLY A 83 -25.14 4.88 7.83
CA GLY A 83 -26.12 5.36 6.85
C GLY A 83 -26.08 6.87 6.60
N VAL A 84 -25.06 7.59 7.11
CA VAL A 84 -24.92 9.03 6.89
C VAL A 84 -24.34 9.28 5.51
N ARG A 85 -25.00 10.13 4.72
CA ARG A 85 -24.54 10.54 3.40
C ARG A 85 -23.39 11.53 3.52
N TYR A 86 -22.36 11.37 2.69
CA TYR A 86 -21.31 12.37 2.52
C TYR A 86 -20.87 12.49 1.05
N CYS A 87 -20.33 13.66 0.71
CA CYS A 87 -19.69 13.90 -0.57
C CYS A 87 -18.22 13.48 -0.49
N ARG A 88 -17.80 12.57 -1.37
CA ARG A 88 -16.41 12.08 -1.45
C ARG A 88 -15.41 13.21 -1.72
N ALA A 89 -15.75 14.15 -2.61
CA ALA A 89 -14.89 15.28 -2.94
C ALA A 89 -14.68 16.19 -1.72
N CYS A 90 -15.77 16.63 -1.07
CA CYS A 90 -15.67 17.44 0.15
C CYS A 90 -14.91 16.74 1.26
N ARG A 91 -15.11 15.42 1.42
CA ARG A 91 -14.39 14.64 2.41
C ARG A 91 -12.88 14.60 2.09
N TYR A 92 -12.52 14.37 0.84
CA TYR A 92 -11.12 14.38 0.40
C TYR A 92 -10.46 15.75 0.63
N GLU A 93 -11.15 16.84 0.31
CA GLU A 93 -10.67 18.21 0.59
C GLU A 93 -10.49 18.46 2.08
N ALA A 94 -11.45 18.05 2.90
CA ALA A 94 -11.38 18.18 4.36
C ALA A 94 -10.23 17.34 4.95
N GLU A 95 -10.04 16.10 4.48
CA GLU A 95 -8.94 15.21 4.87
C GLU A 95 -7.58 15.80 4.45
N ARG A 96 -7.48 16.32 3.22
CA ARG A 96 -6.28 17.02 2.74
C ARG A 96 -5.95 18.25 3.58
N ALA A 97 -6.93 19.13 3.82
CA ALA A 97 -6.75 20.33 4.64
C ALA A 97 -6.40 20.00 6.10
N TYR A 98 -6.93 18.90 6.64
CA TYR A 98 -6.55 18.39 7.95
C TYR A 98 -5.10 17.90 7.96
N ALA A 99 -4.72 17.03 7.02
CA ALA A 99 -3.35 16.54 6.87
C ALA A 99 -2.36 17.69 6.70
N ASP A 100 -2.74 18.71 5.92
CA ASP A 100 -1.95 19.90 5.66
C ASP A 100 -1.70 20.73 6.92
N ARG A 101 -2.71 20.89 7.78
CA ARG A 101 -2.58 21.55 9.09
C ARG A 101 -1.74 20.72 10.05
N GLN A 102 -1.93 19.40 10.08
CA GLN A 102 -1.14 18.50 10.92
C GLN A 102 0.34 18.50 10.51
N PHE A 103 0.62 18.49 9.20
CA PHE A 103 1.99 18.60 8.69
C PHE A 103 2.63 19.92 9.13
N ALA A 104 1.96 21.05 8.91
CA ALA A 104 2.48 22.36 9.31
C ALA A 104 2.72 22.45 10.83
N LYS A 105 1.81 21.90 11.63
CA LYS A 105 1.95 21.90 13.10
C LYS A 105 3.14 21.05 13.56
N ARG A 106 3.32 19.85 12.98
CA ARG A 106 4.41 18.93 13.34
C ARG A 106 5.78 19.43 12.90
N HIS A 107 5.84 20.16 11.80
CA HIS A 107 7.07 20.67 11.19
C HIS A 107 7.23 22.17 11.42
N LYS A 108 6.69 22.67 12.54
CA LYS A 108 6.96 24.03 12.98
C LYS A 108 8.47 24.12 13.26
N ASP A 109 9.12 25.12 12.69
CA ASP A 109 10.56 25.37 12.81
C ASP A 109 11.46 24.31 12.11
N HIS A 110 10.91 23.54 11.16
CA HIS A 110 11.69 22.62 10.33
C HIS A 110 11.94 23.21 8.93
N ASP A 111 13.01 22.76 8.27
CA ASP A 111 13.25 23.06 6.85
C ASP A 111 12.28 22.25 5.98
N VAL A 112 11.34 22.96 5.35
CA VAL A 112 10.28 22.40 4.51
C VAL A 112 10.37 23.02 3.12
N ILE A 113 10.56 22.16 2.11
CA ILE A 113 10.60 22.54 0.71
C ILE A 113 9.42 21.91 -0.06
N PRO A 114 8.95 22.54 -1.14
CA PRO A 114 8.04 21.89 -2.08
C PRO A 114 8.79 20.86 -2.93
N THR A 115 8.16 19.72 -3.19
CA THR A 115 8.58 18.76 -4.21
C THR A 115 8.11 19.19 -5.60
N ILE A 116 8.66 18.55 -6.65
CA ILE A 116 8.26 18.76 -8.05
C ILE A 116 6.74 18.57 -8.24
N ASP A 117 6.15 17.61 -7.52
CA ASP A 117 4.70 17.33 -7.56
C ASP A 117 3.86 18.29 -6.70
N GLY A 118 4.47 19.34 -6.10
CA GLY A 118 3.82 20.30 -5.23
C GLY A 118 3.49 19.80 -3.82
N ARG A 119 3.93 18.59 -3.44
CA ARG A 119 3.81 18.07 -2.07
C ARG A 119 4.85 18.73 -1.16
N ARG A 120 4.52 18.96 0.11
CA ARG A 120 5.46 19.50 1.11
C ARG A 120 6.37 18.41 1.65
N TYR A 121 7.66 18.69 1.67
CA TYR A 121 8.70 17.77 2.10
C TYR A 121 9.52 18.41 3.20
N CYS A 122 9.65 17.74 4.34
CA CYS A 122 10.44 18.24 5.46
C CYS A 122 11.82 17.56 5.48
N ARG A 123 12.88 18.32 5.20
CA ARG A 123 14.28 17.85 5.25
C ARG A 123 14.72 17.51 6.66
N THR A 124 14.20 18.22 7.66
CA THR A 124 14.55 17.98 9.07
C THR A 124 13.99 16.66 9.61
N CYS A 125 12.77 16.28 9.23
CA CYS A 125 12.13 15.02 9.67
C CYS A 125 12.52 13.83 8.80
N ASN A 126 12.64 14.04 7.49
CA ASN A 126 12.98 12.98 6.54
C ASN A 126 14.50 12.88 6.41
N ARG A 127 15.15 12.51 7.52
CA ARG A 127 16.60 12.26 7.59
C ARG A 127 16.90 10.84 7.10
N GLY A 128 17.12 10.70 5.79
CA GLY A 128 17.68 9.49 5.19
C GLY A 128 17.30 9.36 3.72
N GLU A 129 18.30 9.19 2.86
CA GLU A 129 18.27 8.65 1.49
C GLU A 129 18.23 9.62 0.29
N HIS A 130 18.09 10.94 0.44
CA HIS A 130 18.08 11.85 -0.74
C HIS A 130 19.11 12.98 -0.77
N ASP A 131 19.58 13.49 0.37
CA ASP A 131 20.76 14.36 0.39
C ASP A 131 21.98 13.46 0.62
N ILE A 132 22.57 12.99 -0.48
CA ILE A 132 23.86 12.32 -0.44
C ILE A 132 24.90 13.43 -0.27
N ASP A 133 25.63 13.44 0.85
CA ASP A 133 26.72 14.39 1.05
C ASP A 133 27.93 13.98 0.20
N ASP A 134 28.17 14.69 -0.90
CA ASP A 134 29.30 14.45 -1.81
C ASP A 134 30.65 14.43 -1.07
N MET A 135 30.81 15.23 -0.01
CA MET A 135 32.03 15.19 0.80
C MET A 135 32.14 13.88 1.59
N ALA A 136 31.03 13.35 2.09
CA ALA A 136 31.02 12.06 2.77
C ALA A 136 31.32 10.92 1.79
N ILE A 137 30.81 10.99 0.55
CA ILE A 137 31.16 10.04 -0.52
C ILE A 137 32.67 10.08 -0.78
N ASP A 138 33.23 11.25 -1.08
CA ASP A 138 34.62 11.40 -1.51
C ASP A 138 35.61 11.00 -0.41
N ARG A 139 35.32 11.36 0.84
CA ARG A 139 36.11 10.92 2.00
C ARG A 139 36.05 9.41 2.18
N THR A 140 34.87 8.82 2.05
CA THR A 140 34.68 7.36 2.11
C THR A 140 35.40 6.65 0.95
N ALA A 141 35.35 7.20 -0.27
CA ALA A 141 36.05 6.67 -1.43
C ALA A 141 37.58 6.78 -1.30
N SER A 142 38.06 7.78 -0.56
CA SER A 142 39.49 8.01 -0.30
C SER A 142 40.06 7.17 0.84
N GLY A 143 39.21 6.47 1.61
CA GLY A 143 39.64 5.66 2.76
C GLY A 143 39.56 6.37 4.11
N ASP A 144 39.20 7.65 4.13
CA ASP A 144 39.00 8.44 5.36
C ASP A 144 37.51 8.49 5.69
N ARG A 145 36.92 7.32 5.95
CA ARG A 145 35.47 7.19 6.15
C ARG A 145 35.03 7.97 7.40
N PRO A 146 34.08 8.91 7.30
CA PRO A 146 33.49 9.56 8.46
C PRO A 146 32.78 8.57 9.39
N ASP A 147 32.71 8.88 10.69
CA ASP A 147 32.01 8.06 11.69
C ASP A 147 30.54 7.81 11.31
N ARG A 148 29.93 8.78 10.61
CA ARG A 148 28.57 8.69 10.11
C ARG A 148 28.58 8.70 8.58
N VAL A 149 28.25 7.56 7.98
CA VAL A 149 27.99 7.39 6.55
C VAL A 149 26.69 6.62 6.39
N THR A 150 25.76 7.16 5.61
CA THR A 150 24.48 6.54 5.27
C THR A 150 24.65 5.41 4.25
N ALA A 151 23.63 4.57 4.09
CA ALA A 151 23.66 3.49 3.10
C ALA A 151 23.81 4.03 1.66
N ALA A 152 23.12 5.14 1.34
CA ALA A 152 23.17 5.78 0.02
C ALA A 152 24.55 6.38 -0.28
N GLU A 153 25.19 7.05 0.68
CA GLU A 153 26.55 7.59 0.53
C GLU A 153 27.59 6.47 0.38
N LEU A 154 27.42 5.38 1.13
CA LEU A 154 28.26 4.19 0.99
C LEU A 154 28.10 3.55 -0.39
N GLU A 155 26.85 3.42 -0.86
CA GLU A 155 26.54 2.89 -2.18
C GLU A 155 27.17 3.73 -3.29
N ALA A 156 27.02 5.06 -3.23
CA ALA A 156 27.62 6.00 -4.17
C ALA A 156 29.15 5.90 -4.19
N ALA A 157 29.80 5.82 -3.01
CA ALA A 157 31.26 5.67 -2.92
C ALA A 157 31.74 4.35 -3.54
N VAL A 158 31.02 3.25 -3.31
CA VAL A 158 31.31 1.94 -3.92
C VAL A 158 31.17 2.00 -5.44
N ILE A 159 30.09 2.61 -5.96
CA ILE A 159 29.87 2.80 -7.39
C ILE A 159 31.00 3.62 -8.02
N GLN A 160 31.38 4.75 -7.41
CA GLN A 160 32.47 5.62 -7.85
C GLN A 160 33.79 4.85 -7.98
N LEU A 161 34.19 4.12 -6.93
CA LEU A 161 35.42 3.31 -6.96
C LEU A 161 35.36 2.18 -8.01
N ARG A 162 34.18 1.59 -8.22
CA ARG A 162 34.00 0.56 -9.25
C ARG A 162 34.08 1.12 -10.67
N LEU A 163 33.61 2.35 -10.89
CA LEU A 163 33.75 3.05 -12.16
C LEU A 163 35.22 3.42 -12.43
N TYR A 164 35.99 3.77 -11.39
CA TYR A 164 37.44 3.93 -11.50
C TYR A 164 38.20 2.64 -11.83
N GLY A 165 37.58 1.47 -11.63
CA GLY A 165 38.11 0.17 -12.05
C GLY A 165 38.76 -0.63 -10.93
N LEU A 166 38.52 -0.27 -9.67
CA LEU A 166 39.04 -1.01 -8.52
C LEU A 166 38.38 -2.39 -8.40
N THR A 167 39.12 -3.33 -7.82
CA THR A 167 38.63 -4.67 -7.44
C THR A 167 37.73 -4.57 -6.20
N TYR A 168 36.87 -5.58 -5.99
CA TYR A 168 35.96 -5.59 -4.83
C TYR A 168 36.72 -5.57 -3.49
N GLU A 169 37.88 -6.22 -3.43
CA GLU A 169 38.75 -6.25 -2.25
C GLU A 169 39.26 -4.85 -1.90
N LEU A 170 39.75 -4.10 -2.89
CA LEU A 170 40.23 -2.73 -2.71
C LEU A 170 39.08 -1.78 -2.36
N ILE A 171 37.91 -1.97 -2.94
CA ILE A 171 36.72 -1.19 -2.61
C ILE A 171 36.33 -1.41 -1.14
N ALA A 172 36.22 -2.68 -0.72
CA ALA A 172 35.88 -3.05 0.64
C ALA A 172 36.87 -2.46 1.66
N ALA A 173 38.17 -2.55 1.36
CA ALA A 173 39.22 -1.99 2.20
C ALA A 173 39.11 -0.46 2.34
N ARG A 174 38.80 0.27 1.25
CA ARG A 174 38.67 1.73 1.30
C ARG A 174 37.40 2.21 2.00
N THR A 175 36.26 1.61 1.69
CA THR A 175 34.98 2.07 2.24
C THR A 175 34.70 1.50 3.63
N GLY A 176 35.54 0.58 4.12
CA GLY A 176 35.33 -0.11 5.39
C GLY A 176 34.06 -0.98 5.40
N CYS A 177 33.57 -1.39 4.23
CA CYS A 177 32.45 -2.34 4.12
C CYS A 177 32.97 -3.76 3.85
N SER A 178 32.09 -4.77 3.96
CA SER A 178 32.49 -6.15 3.65
C SER A 178 32.58 -6.39 2.14
N LEU A 179 33.45 -7.32 1.73
CA LEU A 179 33.60 -7.73 0.33
C LEU A 179 32.26 -8.13 -0.31
N ARG A 180 31.44 -8.89 0.43
CA ARG A 180 30.11 -9.31 0.00
C ARG A 180 29.19 -8.12 -0.24
N HIS A 181 29.26 -7.10 0.62
CA HIS A 181 28.44 -5.89 0.49
C HIS A 181 28.85 -5.06 -0.72
N ALA A 182 30.15 -4.83 -0.92
CA ALA A 182 30.68 -4.17 -2.11
C ALA A 182 30.27 -4.88 -3.41
N TRP A 183 30.33 -6.22 -3.43
CA TRP A 183 29.87 -7.02 -4.56
C TRP A 183 28.37 -6.91 -4.81
N SER A 184 27.54 -6.95 -3.76
CA SER A 184 26.08 -6.82 -3.89
C SER A 184 25.70 -5.48 -4.52
N ILE A 185 26.25 -4.38 -3.99
CA ILE A 185 26.03 -3.03 -4.54
C ILE A 185 26.41 -2.98 -6.03
N CYS A 186 27.59 -3.51 -6.39
CA CYS A 186 28.02 -3.53 -7.78
C CYS A 186 27.11 -4.42 -8.66
N LYS A 187 26.58 -5.52 -8.13
CA LYS A 187 25.67 -6.40 -8.85
C LYS A 187 24.32 -5.73 -9.11
N ASP A 188 23.74 -5.12 -8.09
CA ASP A 188 22.44 -4.48 -8.17
C ASP A 188 22.47 -3.27 -9.12
N ASN A 189 23.64 -2.65 -9.28
CA ASN A 189 23.90 -1.56 -10.21
C ASN A 189 24.50 -1.99 -11.57
N GLY A 190 24.59 -3.29 -11.87
CA GLY A 190 25.07 -3.80 -13.17
C GLY A 190 26.57 -3.60 -13.44
N LEU A 191 27.39 -3.35 -12.41
CA LEU A 191 28.83 -3.08 -12.47
C LEU A 191 29.70 -4.32 -12.17
N THR A 192 29.17 -5.52 -12.40
CA THR A 192 29.89 -6.78 -12.12
C THR A 192 31.07 -7.02 -13.06
N ARG A 193 30.97 -6.53 -14.30
CA ARG A 193 32.04 -6.67 -15.30
C ARG A 193 33.18 -5.67 -15.04
N PRO A 194 34.45 -6.08 -15.26
CA PRO A 194 35.59 -5.17 -15.23
C PRO A 194 35.43 -4.00 -16.21
N ARG A 195 36.04 -2.84 -15.91
CA ARG A 195 36.03 -1.67 -16.81
C ARG A 195 36.50 -1.99 -18.24
N LYS A 196 37.52 -2.84 -18.38
CA LYS A 196 38.06 -3.28 -19.68
C LYS A 196 37.03 -4.00 -20.55
N GLU A 197 36.11 -4.76 -19.95
CA GLU A 197 35.04 -5.49 -20.65
C GLU A 197 33.79 -4.65 -20.90
N ARG A 198 33.65 -3.49 -20.24
CA ARG A 198 32.52 -2.56 -20.43
C ARG A 198 32.78 -1.54 -21.55
N ALA A 199 34.05 -1.34 -21.91
CA ALA A 199 34.49 -0.37 -22.92
C ALA A 199 34.71 -0.98 -24.31
N ALA A 200 34.50 -2.29 -24.44
CA ALA A 200 34.52 -3.05 -25.69
C ALA A 200 33.08 -3.32 -26.14
#